data_AF-A0A1X7FF67-F1
#
_entry.id   AF-A0A1X7FF67-F1
#
_cell.length_a   1.000
_cell.length_b   1.000
_cell.length_c   1.000
_cell.angle_alpha   90.00
_cell.angle_beta   90.00
_cell.angle_gamma   90.00
#
_symmetry.space_group_name_H-M   'P 1'
#
loop_
_entity.id
_entity.type
_entity.pdbx_description
1 polymer ?
#
loop_
_entity_poly.entity_id
_entity_poly.type
_entity_poly.pdbx_seq_one_letter_code
_entity_poly.pdbx_strand_id
1 'polypeptide(L)'
;MFRGKRRPGTAAGAILGGFVMVAAAAGLALGPTPARAEIAALVIGIDRYTQVSPLQGAVNDARDIADALKGLGVRKLRLFIDGEAERSRIIAAWRQLVAETAPDSTLVLTFAGHGAQQPERVRGSEADGMDEFLVLADFAPRGPGTAQRLTDDEIAVLLKEAAPRRVIFISDSCHSGTMTRAFDDRAGMLGTRAAKIDGVPVDQIEDDALPPPTRAALQAEAEEQPNVTFFAAVADHELAPEVMIDRKPRGALSWAFANALRGQADRDGDGIVTKGELEAHVRGAVRMALEGRQHPQVQPRGRGEIPLIDPVASRPKPPSLLPAAGPIPLRILGNPAVVKKLAAGFTGIELAGKDDPALVWDSAAGEVVSSMGDVLASIPGDPAAAETRRRVQGVVDKWALVVRVKAAAQDRSLTLAVEPGDRDYRKGETVSLAIGGNSGTYFTLINLAADGTVNYLYPLAERNDPAQIPRGGPYRLALTVEPPFGADHFLAIASPKPMTALQRDLAALDGKPAAAEVATLLTRHLTGQPVEFGIHGVYSTAR
;
A
#
# COMPACT_ATOMS: atom_id res chain seq x y z
N MET A 1 18.82 60.16 -8.38
CA MET A 1 18.57 60.98 -7.17
C MET A 1 18.52 59.99 -6.01
N PHE A 2 19.44 59.88 -5.06
CA PHE A 2 20.40 60.82 -4.45
C PHE A 2 21.85 60.34 -4.54
N ARG A 3 22.75 61.32 -4.49
CA ARG A 3 24.23 61.25 -4.55
C ARG A 3 24.79 61.58 -3.15
N GLY A 4 25.97 61.04 -2.82
CA GLY A 4 26.87 61.61 -1.80
C GLY A 4 28.09 60.69 -1.58
N LYS A 5 29.15 60.81 -2.39
CA LYS A 5 30.33 61.70 -2.33
C LYS A 5 31.50 61.15 -1.45
N ARG A 6 32.59 60.85 -2.17
CA ARG A 6 34.00 60.66 -1.75
C ARG A 6 34.54 61.93 -1.05
N ARG A 7 35.63 61.99 -0.25
CA ARG A 7 37.07 61.64 -0.43
C ARG A 7 37.89 62.32 0.75
N PRO A 8 39.23 62.39 0.81
CA PRO A 8 40.29 61.41 1.19
C PRO A 8 41.24 61.90 2.34
N GLY A 9 42.26 61.10 2.69
CA GLY A 9 43.43 61.57 3.45
C GLY A 9 44.55 60.51 3.60
N THR A 10 45.69 60.77 2.95
CA THR A 10 47.03 60.11 3.00
C THR A 10 47.69 60.32 4.40
N ALA A 11 48.75 59.67 4.90
CA ALA A 11 49.89 58.90 4.39
C ALA A 11 50.58 58.12 5.56
N ALA A 12 51.42 57.14 5.18
CA ALA A 12 52.71 56.71 5.76
C ALA A 12 52.90 56.44 7.28
N GLY A 13 53.46 55.25 7.56
CA GLY A 13 54.10 54.94 8.84
C GLY A 13 54.43 53.45 8.98
N ALA A 14 55.55 53.01 8.42
CA ALA A 14 56.12 51.70 8.70
C ALA A 14 56.78 51.73 10.09
N ILE A 15 56.34 50.87 11.01
CA ILE A 15 57.13 50.46 12.18
C ILE A 15 56.99 48.94 12.34
N LEU A 16 58.12 48.27 12.18
CA LEU A 16 58.36 46.87 12.48
C LEU A 16 58.27 46.68 14.00
N GLY A 17 57.35 45.84 14.48
CA GLY A 17 57.25 45.51 15.90
C GLY A 17 56.61 44.14 16.06
N GLY A 18 57.42 43.13 16.39
CA GLY A 18 57.00 41.75 16.51
C GLY A 18 55.92 41.56 17.57
N PHE A 19 54.83 40.89 17.16
CA PHE A 19 53.85 40.31 18.06
C PHE A 19 53.87 38.79 17.89
N VAL A 20 54.18 38.10 18.97
CA VAL A 20 53.95 36.66 19.14
C VAL A 20 52.45 36.43 19.00
N MET A 21 52.02 35.80 17.90
CA MET A 21 50.65 35.29 17.78
C MET A 21 50.53 34.00 18.59
N VAL A 22 49.86 34.10 19.73
CA VAL A 22 49.28 32.93 20.41
C VAL A 22 48.15 32.42 19.51
N ALA A 23 48.38 31.31 18.84
CA ALA A 23 47.35 30.60 18.10
C ALA A 23 46.36 29.98 19.10
N ALA A 24 45.22 30.64 19.32
CA ALA A 24 44.08 30.03 19.97
C ALA A 24 43.43 29.04 18.99
N ALA A 25 43.82 27.77 19.10
CA ALA A 25 43.09 26.68 18.46
C ALA A 25 41.73 26.54 19.16
N ALA A 26 40.68 27.12 18.57
CA ALA A 26 39.30 26.81 18.92
C ALA A 26 39.01 25.38 18.45
N GLY A 27 39.30 24.41 19.32
CA GLY A 27 38.81 23.05 19.15
C GLY A 27 37.28 23.07 19.26
N LEU A 28 36.59 22.98 18.13
CA LEU A 28 35.19 22.54 18.15
C LEU A 28 35.19 21.11 18.68
N ALA A 29 34.89 20.96 19.97
CA ALA A 29 34.47 19.69 20.52
C ALA A 29 33.15 19.33 19.84
N LEU A 30 33.23 18.47 18.82
CA LEU A 30 32.08 17.70 18.36
C LEU A 30 31.63 16.87 19.55
N GLY A 31 30.60 17.34 20.26
CA GLY A 31 29.92 16.54 21.26
C GLY A 31 29.44 15.23 20.62
N PRO A 32 29.33 14.13 21.37
CA PRO A 32 28.79 12.89 20.84
C PRO A 32 27.39 13.17 20.29
N THR A 33 27.21 12.99 18.98
CA THR A 33 25.88 12.86 18.40
C THR A 33 25.17 11.75 19.17
N PRO A 34 23.93 11.94 19.65
CA PRO A 34 23.21 10.88 20.35
C PRO A 34 23.23 9.64 19.46
N ALA A 35 23.70 8.52 20.03
CA ALA A 35 23.67 7.24 19.35
C ALA A 35 22.21 6.91 19.07
N ARG A 36 21.85 6.76 17.80
CA ARG A 36 20.49 6.43 17.39
C ARG A 36 20.11 5.04 17.90
N ALA A 37 18.83 4.87 18.23
CA ALA A 37 18.29 3.58 18.68
C ALA A 37 18.52 2.51 17.61
N GLU A 38 19.04 1.35 18.03
CA GLU A 38 19.29 0.23 17.13
C GLU A 38 17.97 -0.34 16.59
N ILE A 39 17.97 -0.76 15.32
CA ILE A 39 16.88 -1.57 14.75
C ILE A 39 17.39 -3.00 14.56
N ALA A 40 16.59 -3.97 15.01
CA ALA A 40 16.80 -5.40 14.76
C ALA A 40 15.51 -6.04 14.27
N ALA A 41 15.61 -7.14 13.53
CA ALA A 41 14.46 -7.70 12.83
C ALA A 41 14.43 -9.23 12.79
N LEU A 42 13.22 -9.77 12.90
CA LEU A 42 12.85 -11.15 12.62
C LEU A 42 11.81 -11.14 11.49
N VAL A 43 12.19 -11.67 10.33
CA VAL A 43 11.40 -11.64 9.10
C VAL A 43 11.09 -13.07 8.69
N ILE A 44 9.80 -13.40 8.54
CA ILE A 44 9.31 -14.74 8.27
C ILE A 44 8.43 -14.71 7.01
N GLY A 45 8.68 -15.60 6.05
CA GLY A 45 7.88 -15.75 4.83
C GLY A 45 7.75 -17.20 4.42
N ILE A 46 6.53 -17.72 4.30
CA ILE A 46 6.32 -19.16 4.05
C ILE A 46 5.37 -19.34 2.86
N ASP A 47 5.90 -19.86 1.75
CA ASP A 47 5.14 -20.25 0.56
C ASP A 47 4.89 -21.75 0.52
N ARG A 48 5.87 -22.54 1.00
CA ARG A 48 5.83 -24.00 0.92
C ARG A 48 5.39 -24.60 2.25
N TYR A 49 4.20 -25.21 2.21
CA TYR A 49 3.65 -25.98 3.32
C TYR A 49 3.59 -27.47 2.94
N THR A 50 3.70 -28.35 3.93
CA THR A 50 3.66 -29.80 3.70
C THR A 50 2.24 -30.33 3.52
N GLN A 51 1.27 -29.82 4.28
CA GLN A 51 -0.13 -30.27 4.26
C GLN A 51 -1.12 -29.18 3.85
N VAL A 52 -0.75 -27.92 4.05
CA VAL A 52 -1.59 -26.76 3.70
C VAL A 52 -1.33 -26.36 2.24
N SER A 53 -2.31 -25.72 1.60
CA SER A 53 -2.14 -25.14 0.28
C SER A 53 -0.88 -24.27 0.19
N PRO A 54 -0.10 -24.32 -0.92
CA PRO A 54 1.03 -23.44 -1.09
C PRO A 54 0.59 -22.00 -1.38
N LEU A 55 1.44 -21.05 -0.99
CA LEU A 55 1.40 -19.66 -1.42
C LEU A 55 2.52 -19.40 -2.45
N GLN A 56 2.54 -18.20 -3.02
CA GLN A 56 3.50 -17.81 -4.06
C GLN A 56 4.22 -16.50 -3.76
N GLY A 57 3.72 -15.68 -2.83
CA GLY A 57 4.20 -14.33 -2.57
C GLY A 57 4.79 -14.09 -1.19
N ALA A 58 4.59 -14.98 -0.22
CA ALA A 58 5.07 -14.76 1.14
C ALA A 58 6.61 -14.76 1.22
N VAL A 59 7.30 -15.59 0.45
CA VAL A 59 8.76 -15.55 0.40
C VAL A 59 9.26 -14.30 -0.33
N ASN A 60 8.53 -13.83 -1.36
CA ASN A 60 8.87 -12.58 -2.04
C ASN A 60 8.78 -11.39 -1.08
N ASP A 61 7.74 -11.36 -0.25
CA ASP A 61 7.52 -10.33 0.77
C ASP A 61 8.63 -10.31 1.81
N ALA A 62 8.95 -11.48 2.39
CA ALA A 62 10.00 -11.59 3.39
C ALA A 62 11.36 -11.15 2.84
N ARG A 63 11.69 -11.51 1.59
CA ARG A 63 12.93 -11.05 0.95
C ARG A 63 12.93 -9.54 0.72
N ASP A 64 11.82 -8.98 0.26
CA ASP A 64 11.69 -7.55 -0.02
C ASP A 64 11.84 -6.69 1.23
N ILE A 65 11.17 -7.07 2.32
CA ILE A 65 11.30 -6.43 3.64
C ILE A 65 12.73 -6.58 4.16
N ALA A 66 13.32 -7.77 4.08
CA ALA A 66 14.69 -7.99 4.54
C ALA A 66 15.70 -7.13 3.76
N ASP A 67 15.51 -6.96 2.46
CA ASP A 67 16.37 -6.10 1.64
C ASP A 67 16.17 -4.62 1.94
N ALA A 68 14.93 -4.18 2.21
CA ALA A 68 14.66 -2.82 2.68
C ALA A 68 15.32 -2.52 4.04
N LEU A 69 15.23 -3.45 5.01
CA LEU A 69 15.89 -3.33 6.31
C LEU A 69 17.42 -3.28 6.19
N LYS A 70 18.02 -4.14 5.35
CA LYS A 70 19.47 -4.07 5.06
C LYS A 70 19.86 -2.73 4.45
N GLY A 71 19.01 -2.16 3.58
CA GLY A 71 19.18 -0.81 3.02
C GLY A 71 19.24 0.30 4.08
N LEU A 72 18.53 0.13 5.20
CA LEU A 72 18.62 0.99 6.39
C LEU A 72 19.85 0.73 7.27
N GLY A 73 20.68 -0.26 6.93
CA GLY A 73 21.85 -0.64 7.71
C GLY A 73 21.56 -1.59 8.87
N VAL A 74 20.37 -2.20 8.92
CA VAL A 74 20.01 -3.20 9.94
C VAL A 74 20.94 -4.41 9.84
N ARG A 75 21.75 -4.63 10.87
CA ARG A 75 22.72 -5.75 10.91
C ARG A 75 22.19 -6.97 11.66
N LYS A 76 21.35 -6.76 12.67
CA LYS A 76 20.72 -7.84 13.46
C LYS A 76 19.42 -8.26 12.79
N LEU A 77 19.53 -9.00 11.71
CA LEU A 77 18.40 -9.50 10.93
C LEU A 77 18.41 -11.02 10.92
N ARG A 78 17.29 -11.65 11.29
CA ARG A 78 17.03 -13.08 11.13
C ARG A 78 15.93 -13.25 10.09
N LEU A 79 16.21 -13.99 9.03
CA LEU A 79 15.27 -14.28 7.95
C LEU A 79 14.99 -15.77 7.94
N PHE A 80 13.73 -16.15 8.06
CA PHE A 80 13.27 -17.54 7.92
C PHE A 80 12.33 -17.63 6.73
N ILE A 81 12.64 -18.54 5.81
CA ILE A 81 11.82 -18.81 4.64
C ILE A 81 11.43 -20.28 4.55
N ASP A 82 10.19 -20.54 4.16
CA ASP A 82 9.66 -21.89 3.98
C ASP A 82 10.01 -22.82 5.18
N GLY A 83 10.58 -24.00 4.92
CA GLY A 83 10.95 -24.99 5.93
C GLY A 83 12.00 -24.54 6.95
N GLU A 84 12.61 -23.36 6.81
CA GLU A 84 13.47 -22.81 7.86
C GLU A 84 12.66 -22.23 9.03
N ALA A 85 11.39 -21.89 8.79
CA ALA A 85 10.48 -21.25 9.73
C ALA A 85 9.87 -22.24 10.73
N GLU A 86 10.71 -22.96 11.47
CA GLU A 86 10.27 -23.86 12.54
C GLU A 86 9.95 -23.09 13.82
N ARG A 87 8.91 -23.53 14.55
CA ARG A 87 8.44 -22.83 15.77
C ARG A 87 9.55 -22.57 16.79
N SER A 88 10.33 -23.61 17.10
CA SER A 88 11.41 -23.54 18.10
C SER A 88 12.51 -22.55 17.69
N ARG A 89 12.86 -22.51 16.39
CA ARG A 89 13.87 -21.61 15.84
C ARG A 89 13.40 -20.17 15.82
N ILE A 90 12.14 -19.93 15.49
CA ILE A 90 11.52 -18.60 15.52
C ILE A 90 11.53 -18.04 16.95
N ILE A 91 11.02 -18.81 17.92
CA ILE A 91 11.00 -18.39 19.34
C ILE A 91 12.41 -18.12 19.86
N ALA A 92 13.37 -19.01 19.55
CA ALA A 92 14.77 -18.84 19.96
C ALA A 92 15.40 -17.59 19.33
N ALA A 93 15.16 -17.35 18.04
CA ALA A 93 15.67 -16.19 17.33
C ALA A 93 15.11 -14.88 17.88
N TRP A 94 13.81 -14.82 18.19
CA TRP A 94 13.20 -13.65 18.83
C TRP A 94 13.84 -13.34 20.18
N ARG A 95 13.93 -14.34 21.06
CA ARG A 95 14.55 -14.17 22.39
C ARG A 95 16.02 -13.79 22.30
N GLN A 96 16.74 -14.32 21.31
CA GLN A 96 18.12 -13.93 21.03
C GLN A 96 18.21 -12.46 20.61
N LEU A 97 17.34 -11.98 19.72
CA LEU A 97 17.29 -10.57 19.32
C LEU A 97 16.99 -9.66 20.51
N VAL A 98 16.05 -10.04 21.39
CA VAL A 98 15.76 -9.32 22.63
C VAL A 98 17.01 -9.25 23.52
N ALA A 99 17.73 -10.36 23.68
CA ALA A 99 18.95 -10.41 24.51
C ALA A 99 20.12 -9.60 23.90
N GLU A 100 20.22 -9.52 22.58
CA GLU A 100 21.33 -8.87 21.87
C GLU A 100 21.15 -7.35 21.71
N THR A 101 19.96 -6.81 21.89
CA THR A 101 19.63 -5.39 21.59
C THR A 101 19.52 -4.54 22.86
N ALA A 102 19.73 -3.23 22.74
CA ALA A 102 19.57 -2.30 23.86
C ALA A 102 18.09 -2.04 24.21
N PRO A 103 17.73 -1.67 25.45
CA PRO A 103 16.33 -1.45 25.85
C PRO A 103 15.55 -0.38 25.05
N ASP A 104 16.23 0.57 24.42
CA ASP A 104 15.66 1.65 23.58
C ASP A 104 15.53 1.30 22.09
N SER A 105 15.97 0.09 21.72
CA SER A 105 15.94 -0.42 20.33
C SER A 105 14.51 -0.58 19.80
N THR A 106 14.39 -0.60 18.48
CA THR A 106 13.19 -1.04 17.77
C THR A 106 13.38 -2.46 17.25
N LEU A 107 12.47 -3.37 17.63
CA LEU A 107 12.38 -4.71 17.06
C LEU A 107 11.29 -4.73 15.99
N VAL A 108 11.63 -5.27 14.82
CA VAL A 108 10.67 -5.48 13.72
C VAL A 108 10.38 -6.98 13.63
N LEU A 109 9.14 -7.37 13.85
CA LEU A 109 8.64 -8.72 13.58
C LEU A 109 7.78 -8.66 12.34
N THR A 110 8.06 -9.46 11.31
CA THR A 110 7.17 -9.58 10.16
C THR A 110 6.86 -11.04 9.87
N PHE A 111 5.59 -11.31 9.61
CA PHE A 111 5.12 -12.61 9.15
C PHE A 111 4.30 -12.44 7.87
N ALA A 112 4.72 -13.15 6.82
CA ALA A 112 3.94 -13.35 5.61
C ALA A 112 3.69 -14.85 5.44
N GLY A 113 2.43 -15.25 5.33
CA GLY A 113 2.07 -16.66 5.24
C GLY A 113 0.62 -16.92 5.62
N HIS A 114 0.31 -18.18 5.87
CA HIS A 114 -1.02 -18.61 6.24
C HIS A 114 -1.38 -18.25 7.69
N GLY A 115 -2.59 -17.74 7.90
CA GLY A 115 -3.25 -17.69 9.20
C GLY A 115 -4.39 -18.69 9.26
N ALA A 116 -4.78 -19.08 10.47
CA ALA A 116 -5.91 -19.95 10.74
C ALA A 116 -6.45 -19.64 12.14
N GLN A 117 -7.58 -20.26 12.47
CA GLN A 117 -8.17 -20.16 13.80
C GLN A 117 -8.67 -21.54 14.23
N GLN A 118 -8.89 -21.73 15.52
CA GLN A 118 -9.43 -22.96 16.10
C GLN A 118 -10.34 -22.60 17.27
N PRO A 119 -11.19 -23.51 17.77
CA PRO A 119 -11.86 -23.31 19.05
C PRO A 119 -10.85 -22.98 20.15
N GLU A 120 -11.22 -22.03 21.01
CA GLU A 120 -10.41 -21.57 22.12
C GLU A 120 -9.83 -22.73 22.94
N ARG A 121 -8.54 -22.66 23.26
CA ARG A 121 -7.86 -23.69 24.05
C ARG A 121 -8.22 -23.59 25.53
N VAL A 122 -8.67 -22.42 25.99
CA VAL A 122 -9.16 -22.19 27.35
C VAL A 122 -10.53 -21.56 27.27
N ARG A 123 -11.54 -22.28 27.77
CA ARG A 123 -12.92 -21.82 27.67
C ARG A 123 -13.14 -20.43 28.30
N GLY A 124 -13.70 -19.51 27.52
CA GLY A 124 -13.97 -18.13 27.88
C GLY A 124 -12.74 -17.22 27.93
N SER A 125 -11.62 -17.61 27.30
CA SER A 125 -10.48 -16.69 27.11
C SER A 125 -10.79 -15.67 26.04
N GLU A 126 -11.49 -16.07 24.97
CA GLU A 126 -11.75 -15.25 23.80
C GLU A 126 -13.23 -14.89 23.65
N ALA A 127 -13.49 -13.70 23.11
CA ALA A 127 -14.85 -13.14 23.05
C ALA A 127 -15.75 -13.86 22.03
N ASP A 128 -15.16 -14.36 20.95
CA ASP A 128 -15.82 -15.17 19.92
C ASP A 128 -15.61 -16.68 20.11
N GLY A 129 -14.79 -17.07 21.08
CA GLY A 129 -14.47 -18.45 21.42
C GLY A 129 -13.49 -19.13 20.46
N MET A 130 -12.67 -18.35 19.75
CA MET A 130 -11.68 -18.84 18.80
C MET A 130 -10.28 -18.33 19.17
N ASP A 131 -9.25 -19.17 19.04
CA ASP A 131 -7.85 -18.73 19.08
C ASP A 131 -7.30 -18.62 17.65
N GLU A 132 -6.59 -17.53 17.34
CA GLU A 132 -5.86 -17.37 16.09
C GLU A 132 -4.45 -17.96 16.15
N PHE A 133 -3.97 -18.43 15.01
CA PHE A 133 -2.58 -18.84 14.89
C PHE A 133 -1.99 -18.61 13.50
N LEU A 134 -0.68 -18.36 13.49
CA LEU A 134 0.15 -18.33 12.30
C LEU A 134 0.63 -19.74 11.97
N VAL A 135 0.39 -20.19 10.74
CA VAL A 135 0.72 -21.53 10.27
C VAL A 135 2.18 -21.57 9.82
N LEU A 136 2.94 -22.56 10.29
CA LEU A 136 4.33 -22.76 9.86
C LEU A 136 4.45 -23.89 8.83
N ALA A 137 5.61 -24.00 8.17
CA ALA A 137 5.80 -24.84 6.98
C ALA A 137 5.42 -26.32 7.18
N ASP A 138 5.77 -26.88 8.34
CA ASP A 138 5.52 -28.29 8.68
C ASP A 138 4.26 -28.50 9.53
N PHE A 139 3.34 -27.53 9.49
CA PHE A 139 2.05 -27.66 10.17
C PHE A 139 1.24 -28.83 9.61
N ALA A 140 0.67 -29.61 10.53
CA ALA A 140 -0.37 -30.58 10.25
C ALA A 140 -1.49 -30.43 11.30
N PRO A 141 -2.76 -30.62 10.93
CA PRO A 141 -3.89 -30.44 11.86
C PRO A 141 -4.01 -31.59 12.87
N ARG A 142 -3.11 -32.60 12.82
CA ARG A 142 -3.09 -33.75 13.73
C ARG A 142 -1.68 -34.14 14.15
N GLY A 143 -1.55 -34.66 15.37
CA GLY A 143 -0.32 -35.25 15.88
C GLY A 143 0.81 -34.23 16.08
N PRO A 144 2.09 -34.63 16.02
CA PRO A 144 3.21 -33.74 16.34
C PRO A 144 3.33 -32.48 15.46
N GLY A 145 2.81 -32.51 14.24
CA GLY A 145 2.81 -31.36 13.32
C GLY A 145 1.92 -30.21 13.78
N THR A 146 0.98 -30.45 14.71
CA THR A 146 0.14 -29.39 15.31
C THR A 146 0.96 -28.35 16.07
N ALA A 147 2.16 -28.72 16.54
CA ALA A 147 3.09 -27.81 17.19
C ALA A 147 3.81 -26.87 16.21
N GLN A 148 3.66 -27.00 14.89
CA GLN A 148 4.26 -26.09 13.92
C GLN A 148 3.32 -24.93 13.61
N ARG A 149 3.01 -24.15 14.64
CA ARG A 149 2.22 -22.91 14.58
C ARG A 149 2.64 -21.95 15.68
N LEU A 150 2.28 -20.68 15.56
CA LEU A 150 2.40 -19.70 16.64
C LEU A 150 1.00 -19.19 16.97
N THR A 151 0.50 -19.47 18.16
CA THR A 151 -0.78 -18.91 18.61
C THR A 151 -0.59 -17.44 19.01
N ASP A 152 -1.66 -16.65 18.89
CA ASP A 152 -1.83 -15.33 19.49
C ASP A 152 -1.30 -15.22 20.93
N ASP A 153 -1.69 -16.13 21.83
CA ASP A 153 -1.19 -16.33 23.19
C ASP A 153 0.34 -16.30 23.27
N GLU A 154 1.00 -17.11 22.43
CA GLU A 154 2.45 -17.22 22.40
C GLU A 154 3.11 -15.96 21.84
N ILE A 155 2.52 -15.39 20.79
CA ILE A 155 2.98 -14.12 20.20
C ILE A 155 2.87 -13.01 21.24
N ALA A 156 1.77 -12.93 21.98
CA ALA A 156 1.56 -11.94 23.04
C ALA A 156 2.65 -12.03 24.12
N VAL A 157 3.05 -13.24 24.52
CA VAL A 157 4.19 -13.44 25.45
C VAL A 157 5.49 -12.95 24.84
N LEU A 158 5.79 -13.31 23.59
CA LEU A 158 7.03 -12.89 22.92
C LEU A 158 7.11 -11.37 22.82
N LEU A 159 6.01 -10.71 22.45
CA LEU A 159 5.92 -9.25 22.37
C LEU A 159 6.12 -8.59 23.75
N LYS A 160 5.54 -9.18 24.82
CA LYS A 160 5.71 -8.71 26.20
C LYS A 160 7.15 -8.87 26.69
N GLU A 161 7.82 -9.97 26.34
CA GLU A 161 9.25 -10.22 26.66
C GLU A 161 10.19 -9.17 26.05
N ALA A 162 9.79 -8.49 24.96
CA ALA A 162 10.62 -7.48 24.33
C ALA A 162 10.69 -6.14 25.09
N ALA A 163 9.73 -5.88 25.98
CA ALA A 163 9.67 -4.63 26.74
C ALA A 163 10.98 -4.37 27.51
N PRO A 164 11.48 -3.11 27.55
CA PRO A 164 10.83 -1.87 27.11
C PRO A 164 11.10 -1.49 25.64
N ARG A 165 11.65 -2.40 24.81
CA ARG A 165 11.93 -2.11 23.39
C ARG A 165 10.64 -1.84 22.64
N ARG A 166 10.72 -0.93 21.67
CA ARG A 166 9.61 -0.72 20.71
C ARG A 166 9.50 -1.94 19.80
N VAL A 167 8.28 -2.36 19.49
CA VAL A 167 8.03 -3.44 18.54
C VAL A 167 7.13 -2.95 17.43
N ILE A 168 7.53 -3.17 16.19
CA ILE A 168 6.67 -3.07 15.01
C ILE A 168 6.38 -4.50 14.57
N PHE A 169 5.12 -4.92 14.68
CA PHE A 169 4.68 -6.23 14.23
C PHE A 169 3.83 -6.08 12.96
N ILE A 170 4.26 -6.68 11.85
CA ILE A 170 3.52 -6.74 10.59
C ILE A 170 3.07 -8.18 10.36
N SER A 171 1.76 -8.43 10.40
CA SER A 171 1.18 -9.73 10.07
C SER A 171 0.40 -9.64 8.77
N ASP A 172 1.04 -10.07 7.69
CA ASP A 172 0.42 -10.22 6.39
C ASP A 172 -0.11 -11.65 6.23
N SER A 173 -1.16 -11.94 6.98
CA SER A 173 -1.87 -13.22 7.03
C SER A 173 -3.37 -12.95 7.23
N CYS A 174 -4.20 -13.98 7.08
CA CYS A 174 -5.61 -13.97 7.47
C CYS A 174 -6.04 -15.38 7.88
N HIS A 175 -7.09 -15.53 8.67
CA HIS A 175 -7.58 -16.84 9.14
C HIS A 175 -8.89 -17.24 8.45
N SER A 176 -9.87 -16.35 8.40
CA SER A 176 -11.17 -16.57 7.76
C SER A 176 -11.77 -15.26 7.27
N GLY A 177 -12.94 -15.34 6.65
CA GLY A 177 -13.68 -14.16 6.21
C GLY A 177 -14.18 -14.27 4.78
N THR A 178 -14.67 -13.15 4.26
CA THR A 178 -15.09 -13.01 2.87
C THR A 178 -14.28 -11.91 2.18
N MET A 179 -14.28 -11.93 0.85
CA MET A 179 -13.77 -10.81 0.08
C MET A 179 -14.81 -9.68 0.11
N THR A 180 -14.37 -8.42 0.20
CA THR A 180 -15.29 -7.25 0.25
C THR A 180 -16.06 -7.05 -1.06
N ARG A 181 -15.48 -7.49 -2.18
CA ARG A 181 -16.11 -7.58 -3.51
C ARG A 181 -15.90 -8.96 -4.12
N ALA A 182 -16.85 -9.40 -4.94
CA ALA A 182 -16.75 -10.68 -5.65
C ALA A 182 -15.47 -10.75 -6.51
N PHE A 183 -14.87 -11.93 -6.63
CA PHE A 183 -13.71 -12.16 -7.49
C PHE A 183 -14.15 -12.90 -8.75
N ASP A 184 -13.78 -12.37 -9.92
CA ASP A 184 -14.04 -13.01 -11.19
C ASP A 184 -12.90 -13.98 -11.60
N ASP A 185 -13.22 -15.26 -11.69
CA ASP A 185 -12.27 -16.34 -11.98
C ASP A 185 -11.52 -16.17 -13.31
N ARG A 186 -12.03 -15.37 -14.26
CA ARG A 186 -11.35 -15.10 -15.53
C ARG A 186 -9.99 -14.42 -15.32
N ALA A 187 -9.83 -13.66 -14.24
CA ALA A 187 -8.60 -12.98 -13.87
C ALA A 187 -7.52 -13.92 -13.31
N GLY A 188 -7.90 -15.08 -12.76
CA GLY A 188 -6.97 -16.06 -12.19
C GLY A 188 -6.37 -15.63 -10.85
N MET A 189 -7.09 -15.89 -9.75
CA MET A 189 -6.64 -15.59 -8.39
C MET A 189 -5.41 -16.45 -8.01
N LEU A 190 -4.41 -15.84 -7.36
CA LEU A 190 -3.25 -16.58 -6.83
C LEU A 190 -3.60 -17.38 -5.56
N GLY A 191 -4.62 -16.95 -4.83
CA GLY A 191 -5.08 -17.56 -3.58
C GLY A 191 -5.35 -16.50 -2.51
N THR A 192 -5.67 -16.96 -1.30
CA THR A 192 -5.75 -16.11 -0.10
C THR A 192 -4.85 -16.68 0.98
N ARG A 193 -4.49 -15.85 1.96
CA ARG A 193 -3.64 -16.23 3.09
C ARG A 193 -4.38 -17.00 4.19
N ALA A 194 -5.62 -17.40 3.97
CA ALA A 194 -6.35 -18.29 4.87
C ALA A 194 -5.94 -19.74 4.63
N ALA A 195 -5.49 -20.43 5.67
CA ALA A 195 -5.01 -21.80 5.56
C ALA A 195 -6.12 -22.76 5.11
N LYS A 196 -5.80 -23.61 4.12
CA LYS A 196 -6.69 -24.66 3.64
C LYS A 196 -5.95 -25.98 3.44
N ILE A 197 -6.61 -27.08 3.76
CA ILE A 197 -6.16 -28.46 3.47
C ILE A 197 -7.21 -29.07 2.56
N ASP A 198 -6.79 -29.52 1.37
CA ASP A 198 -7.69 -30.05 0.33
C ASP A 198 -8.89 -29.14 0.01
N GLY A 199 -8.67 -27.82 0.08
CA GLY A 199 -9.69 -26.79 -0.18
C GLY A 199 -10.62 -26.48 1.00
N VAL A 200 -10.50 -27.20 2.12
CA VAL A 200 -11.26 -26.98 3.36
C VAL A 200 -10.46 -26.06 4.30
N PRO A 201 -11.08 -25.02 4.90
CA PRO A 201 -10.42 -24.20 5.91
C PRO A 201 -9.85 -25.03 7.07
N VAL A 202 -8.69 -24.63 7.58
CA VAL A 202 -8.16 -25.18 8.83
C VAL A 202 -8.90 -24.52 9.99
N ASP A 203 -9.80 -25.26 10.62
CA ASP A 203 -10.62 -24.80 11.75
C ASP A 203 -10.63 -25.75 12.95
N GLN A 204 -9.96 -26.90 12.85
CA GLN A 204 -9.90 -27.92 13.89
C GLN A 204 -8.50 -28.52 14.01
N ILE A 205 -8.09 -28.74 15.26
CA ILE A 205 -6.84 -29.40 15.63
C ILE A 205 -7.17 -30.63 16.44
N GLU A 206 -6.66 -31.78 16.02
CA GLU A 206 -6.78 -33.04 16.75
C GLU A 206 -5.42 -33.40 17.36
N ASP A 207 -5.42 -34.00 18.55
CA ASP A 207 -4.19 -34.37 19.27
C ASP A 207 -3.21 -33.18 19.40
N ASP A 208 -3.69 -32.02 19.87
CA ASP A 208 -2.90 -30.79 20.00
C ASP A 208 -1.64 -31.05 20.84
N ALA A 209 -0.47 -30.96 20.18
CA ALA A 209 0.83 -31.21 20.80
C ALA A 209 1.33 -30.00 21.59
N LEU A 210 0.70 -28.83 21.47
CA LEU A 210 1.03 -27.68 22.29
C LEU A 210 0.43 -27.84 23.70
N PRO A 211 1.16 -27.47 24.77
CA PRO A 211 0.57 -27.42 26.10
C PRO A 211 -0.48 -26.30 26.17
N PRO A 212 -1.54 -26.42 26.99
CA PRO A 212 -2.51 -25.34 27.20
C PRO A 212 -1.81 -24.03 27.58
N PRO A 213 -2.37 -22.88 27.17
CA PRO A 213 -1.72 -21.61 27.44
C PRO A 213 -1.63 -21.37 28.94
N THR A 214 -0.51 -20.76 29.35
CA THR A 214 -0.31 -20.44 30.76
C THR A 214 -1.14 -19.22 31.14
N ARG A 215 -1.44 -19.05 32.43
CA ARG A 215 -2.12 -17.83 32.92
C ARG A 215 -1.39 -16.54 32.53
N ALA A 216 -0.06 -16.58 32.42
CA ALA A 216 0.73 -15.44 32.00
C ALA A 216 0.58 -15.12 30.51
N ALA A 217 0.30 -16.13 29.67
CA ALA A 217 0.05 -15.96 28.24
C ALA A 217 -1.31 -15.29 28.00
N LEU A 218 -2.38 -15.88 28.56
CA LEU A 218 -3.72 -15.30 28.54
C LEU A 218 -3.75 -13.85 29.07
N GLN A 219 -2.96 -13.57 30.12
CA GLN A 219 -2.84 -12.20 30.64
C GLN A 219 -2.08 -11.28 29.69
N ALA A 220 -1.04 -11.76 29.00
CA ALA A 220 -0.26 -10.97 28.06
C ALA A 220 -1.06 -10.60 26.80
N GLU A 221 -1.96 -11.48 26.38
CA GLU A 221 -2.90 -11.28 25.27
C GLU A 221 -4.01 -10.27 25.64
N ALA A 222 -4.63 -10.44 26.80
CA ALA A 222 -5.70 -9.55 27.27
C ALA A 222 -5.23 -8.13 27.62
N GLU A 223 -3.92 -7.90 27.81
CA GLU A 223 -3.34 -6.61 28.16
C GLU A 223 -2.91 -5.81 26.91
N GLU A 224 -3.22 -4.51 26.88
CA GLU A 224 -2.62 -3.61 25.89
C GLU A 224 -1.11 -3.51 26.12
N GLN A 225 -0.32 -3.82 25.09
CA GLN A 225 1.14 -3.74 25.14
C GLN A 225 1.61 -2.39 24.57
N PRO A 226 1.93 -1.37 25.41
CA PRO A 226 2.11 0.01 24.95
C PRO A 226 3.36 0.21 24.07
N ASN A 227 4.32 -0.71 24.13
CA ASN A 227 5.53 -0.72 23.32
C ASN A 227 5.34 -1.37 21.93
N VAL A 228 4.16 -1.95 21.65
CA VAL A 228 3.87 -2.66 20.40
C VAL A 228 3.01 -1.79 19.48
N THR A 229 3.39 -1.70 18.21
CA THR A 229 2.53 -1.25 17.12
C THR A 229 2.32 -2.40 16.15
N PHE A 230 1.07 -2.83 16.00
CA PHE A 230 0.68 -3.97 15.20
C PHE A 230 -0.06 -3.53 13.94
N PHE A 231 0.33 -4.09 12.79
CA PHE A 231 -0.33 -3.93 11.51
C PHE A 231 -0.78 -5.31 11.02
N ALA A 232 -2.10 -5.49 10.87
CA ALA A 232 -2.69 -6.67 10.27
C ALA A 232 -3.13 -6.39 8.83
N ALA A 233 -3.03 -7.38 7.94
CA ALA A 233 -3.42 -7.24 6.53
C ALA A 233 -4.90 -6.90 6.36
N VAL A 234 -5.76 -7.43 7.22
CA VAL A 234 -7.21 -7.38 7.16
C VAL A 234 -7.81 -7.39 8.57
N ALA A 235 -9.10 -7.08 8.69
CA ALA A 235 -9.88 -7.39 9.88
C ALA A 235 -10.31 -8.88 9.87
N ASP A 236 -10.77 -9.38 11.01
CA ASP A 236 -11.02 -10.82 11.27
C ASP A 236 -12.08 -11.47 10.33
N HIS A 237 -12.89 -10.64 9.66
CA HIS A 237 -13.93 -11.06 8.73
C HIS A 237 -13.57 -10.85 7.25
N GLU A 238 -12.36 -10.37 6.96
CA GLU A 238 -11.86 -10.11 5.60
C GLU A 238 -10.74 -11.09 5.23
N LEU A 239 -10.65 -11.45 3.94
CA LEU A 239 -9.55 -12.27 3.42
C LEU A 239 -8.43 -11.40 2.84
N ALA A 240 -7.17 -11.77 3.12
CA ALA A 240 -5.99 -11.18 2.49
C ALA A 240 -5.60 -12.00 1.24
N PRO A 241 -5.77 -11.46 0.01
CA PRO A 241 -5.39 -12.16 -1.22
C PRO A 241 -3.87 -12.08 -1.49
N GLU A 242 -3.35 -13.06 -2.23
CA GLU A 242 -2.09 -12.88 -2.94
C GLU A 242 -2.33 -12.25 -4.30
N VAL A 243 -1.51 -11.27 -4.66
CA VAL A 243 -1.71 -10.47 -5.87
C VAL A 243 -0.41 -10.26 -6.62
N MET A 244 -0.52 -9.93 -7.91
CA MET A 244 0.61 -9.51 -8.72
C MET A 244 0.88 -8.03 -8.50
N ILE A 245 1.96 -7.71 -7.78
CA ILE A 245 2.48 -6.34 -7.62
C ILE A 245 3.91 -6.32 -8.16
N ASP A 246 4.21 -5.37 -9.04
CA ASP A 246 5.51 -5.29 -9.74
C ASP A 246 5.88 -6.61 -10.45
N ARG A 247 4.88 -7.26 -11.06
CA ARG A 247 4.99 -8.55 -11.76
C ARG A 247 5.50 -9.70 -10.88
N LYS A 248 5.32 -9.60 -9.57
CA LYS A 248 5.64 -10.67 -8.61
C LYS A 248 4.41 -10.95 -7.73
N PRO A 249 4.14 -12.22 -7.40
CA PRO A 249 3.21 -12.57 -6.33
C PRO A 249 3.67 -11.94 -5.01
N ARG A 250 2.78 -11.20 -4.34
CA ARG A 250 3.06 -10.46 -3.09
C ARG A 250 1.79 -10.29 -2.26
N GLY A 251 1.98 -10.01 -0.98
CA GLY A 251 0.99 -9.42 -0.10
C GLY A 251 1.09 -7.90 -0.12
N ALA A 252 -0.05 -7.20 -0.22
CA ALA A 252 -0.05 -5.75 -0.36
C ALA A 252 0.44 -5.03 0.91
N LEU A 253 0.18 -5.58 2.10
CA LEU A 253 0.65 -5.01 3.36
C LEU A 253 2.17 -5.09 3.44
N SER A 254 2.76 -6.24 3.14
CA SER A 254 4.21 -6.44 3.16
C SER A 254 4.92 -5.54 2.14
N TRP A 255 4.37 -5.43 0.93
CA TRP A 255 4.87 -4.53 -0.10
C TRP A 255 4.84 -3.06 0.35
N ALA A 256 3.72 -2.61 0.93
CA ALA A 256 3.60 -1.25 1.45
C ALA A 256 4.58 -0.98 2.60
N PHE A 257 4.77 -1.94 3.51
CA PHE A 257 5.74 -1.82 4.59
C PHE A 257 7.19 -1.74 4.09
N ALA A 258 7.57 -2.58 3.12
CA ALA A 258 8.90 -2.52 2.50
C ALA A 258 9.17 -1.15 1.85
N ASN A 259 8.16 -0.55 1.22
CA ASN A 259 8.25 0.78 0.64
C ASN A 259 8.32 1.90 1.69
N ALA A 260 7.62 1.76 2.81
CA ALA A 260 7.74 2.66 3.95
C ALA A 260 9.18 2.71 4.48
N LEU A 261 9.84 1.54 4.62
CA LEU A 261 11.24 1.43 5.04
C LEU A 261 12.21 2.09 4.03
N ARG A 262 11.81 2.19 2.75
CA ARG A 262 12.56 2.91 1.71
C ARG A 262 12.30 4.41 1.69
N GLY A 263 11.59 4.94 2.70
CA GLY A 263 11.35 6.38 2.86
C GLY A 263 10.06 6.89 2.27
N GLN A 264 9.19 6.04 1.71
CA GLN A 264 7.90 6.50 1.15
C GLN A 264 6.87 6.88 2.22
N ALA A 265 7.10 6.52 3.48
CA ALA A 265 6.23 6.91 4.59
C ALA A 265 6.63 8.25 5.23
N ASP A 266 7.87 8.72 5.05
CA ASP A 266 8.37 10.00 5.60
C ASP A 266 7.75 11.19 4.84
N ARG A 267 6.61 11.66 5.36
CA ARG A 267 5.73 12.59 4.64
C ARG A 267 6.28 14.01 4.72
N ASP A 268 6.76 14.40 5.89
CA ASP A 268 7.29 15.74 6.13
C ASP A 268 8.78 15.88 5.76
N GLY A 269 9.49 14.76 5.57
CA GLY A 269 10.87 14.73 5.12
C GLY A 269 11.88 14.99 6.25
N ASP A 270 11.50 14.74 7.50
CA ASP A 270 12.38 14.93 8.67
C ASP A 270 13.35 13.74 8.89
N GLY A 271 13.20 12.66 8.12
CA GLY A 271 14.03 11.46 8.17
C GLY A 271 13.60 10.45 9.24
N ILE A 272 12.46 10.67 9.88
CA ILE A 272 11.83 9.80 10.87
C ILE A 272 10.48 9.35 10.29
N VAL A 273 10.11 8.09 10.51
CA VAL A 273 8.74 7.66 10.24
C VAL A 273 8.02 7.46 11.57
N THR A 274 7.00 8.29 11.78
CA THR A 274 6.08 8.17 12.91
C THR A 274 5.03 7.08 12.67
N LYS A 275 4.34 6.64 13.74
CA LYS A 275 3.21 5.71 13.62
C LYS A 275 2.13 6.24 12.66
N GLY A 276 1.79 7.52 12.78
CA GLY A 276 0.74 8.14 11.95
C GLY A 276 1.10 8.18 10.48
N GLU A 277 2.38 8.42 10.17
CA GLU A 277 2.91 8.37 8.81
C GLU A 277 2.92 6.97 8.23
N LEU A 278 3.42 5.99 9.00
CA LEU A 278 3.42 4.60 8.58
C LEU A 278 2.00 4.09 8.34
N GLU A 279 1.07 4.40 9.24
CA GLU A 279 -0.34 4.06 9.12
C GLU A 279 -0.99 4.69 7.89
N ALA A 280 -0.78 5.99 7.67
CA ALA A 280 -1.31 6.68 6.49
C ALA A 280 -0.75 6.11 5.19
N HIS A 281 0.56 5.83 5.15
CA HIS A 281 1.22 5.22 4.00
C HIS A 281 0.67 3.82 3.70
N VAL A 282 0.67 2.93 4.69
CA VAL A 282 0.20 1.53 4.53
C VAL A 282 -1.24 1.50 4.05
N ARG A 283 -2.15 2.25 4.70
CA ARG A 283 -3.57 2.29 4.30
C ARG A 283 -3.74 2.82 2.87
N GLY A 284 -3.05 3.91 2.52
CA GLY A 284 -3.12 4.51 1.19
C GLY A 284 -2.56 3.61 0.09
N ALA A 285 -1.37 3.04 0.32
CA ALA A 285 -0.67 2.18 -0.63
C ALA A 285 -1.42 0.86 -0.87
N VAL A 286 -1.86 0.17 0.19
CA VAL A 286 -2.63 -1.08 0.07
C VAL A 286 -3.93 -0.84 -0.67
N ARG A 287 -4.69 0.19 -0.27
CA ARG A 287 -5.95 0.51 -0.94
C ARG A 287 -5.76 0.84 -2.41
N MET A 288 -4.74 1.62 -2.76
CA MET A 288 -4.43 1.96 -4.15
C MET A 288 -4.00 0.72 -4.96
N ALA A 289 -3.20 -0.17 -4.39
CA ALA A 289 -2.76 -1.39 -5.06
C ALA A 289 -3.93 -2.35 -5.32
N LEU A 290 -4.87 -2.45 -4.37
CA LEU A 290 -5.95 -3.43 -4.37
C LEU A 290 -7.33 -2.85 -4.67
N GLU A 291 -7.40 -1.59 -5.10
CA GLU A 291 -8.66 -0.90 -5.44
C GLU A 291 -9.69 -0.94 -4.29
N GLY A 292 -9.25 -0.88 -3.03
CA GLY A 292 -10.12 -0.98 -1.86
C GLY A 292 -10.64 -2.38 -1.52
N ARG A 293 -10.04 -3.44 -2.06
CA ARG A 293 -10.41 -4.83 -1.68
C ARG A 293 -9.90 -5.27 -0.32
N GLN A 294 -8.92 -4.56 0.25
CA GLN A 294 -8.25 -4.94 1.48
C GLN A 294 -8.09 -3.72 2.39
N HIS A 295 -8.45 -3.90 3.67
CA HIS A 295 -8.39 -2.85 4.69
C HIS A 295 -7.47 -3.24 5.85
N PRO A 296 -6.18 -2.85 5.81
CA PRO A 296 -5.26 -3.11 6.91
C PRO A 296 -5.76 -2.53 8.24
N GLN A 297 -5.52 -3.24 9.33
CA GLN A 297 -5.82 -2.77 10.69
C GLN A 297 -4.53 -2.36 11.39
N VAL A 298 -4.62 -1.32 12.23
CA VAL A 298 -3.47 -0.79 12.99
C VAL A 298 -3.85 -0.64 14.45
N GLN A 299 -3.04 -1.22 15.33
CA GLN A 299 -3.20 -1.15 16.77
C GLN A 299 -1.90 -0.67 17.46
N PRO A 300 -1.98 0.04 18.60
CA PRO A 300 -3.21 0.62 19.16
C PRO A 300 -3.72 1.79 18.31
N ARG A 301 -4.99 2.16 18.47
CA ARG A 301 -5.54 3.36 17.82
C ARG A 301 -4.89 4.63 18.39
N GLY A 302 -4.74 5.67 17.57
CA GLY A 302 -4.14 6.94 17.97
C GLY A 302 -2.60 6.89 18.05
N ARG A 303 -1.99 7.73 18.90
CA ARG A 303 -0.53 7.82 19.11
C ARG A 303 0.28 8.08 17.83
N GLY A 304 -0.26 8.92 16.95
CA GLY A 304 0.32 9.16 15.62
C GLY A 304 1.74 9.74 15.64
N GLU A 305 2.09 10.51 16.66
CA GLU A 305 3.38 11.22 16.76
C GLU A 305 4.54 10.32 17.24
N ILE A 306 4.29 9.06 17.60
CA ILE A 306 5.34 8.16 18.11
C ILE A 306 6.34 7.83 16.99
N PRO A 307 7.65 8.08 17.17
CA PRO A 307 8.68 7.64 16.23
C PRO A 307 8.83 6.12 16.24
N LEU A 308 8.70 5.49 15.06
CA LEU A 308 8.85 4.05 14.88
C LEU A 308 10.16 3.67 14.19
N ILE A 309 10.53 4.37 13.12
CA ILE A 309 11.72 4.08 12.31
C ILE A 309 12.59 5.34 12.26
N ASP A 310 13.83 5.25 12.74
CA ASP A 310 14.84 6.32 12.71
C ASP A 310 16.25 5.71 12.60
N PRO A 311 17.05 6.03 11.56
CA PRO A 311 16.67 6.85 10.41
C PRO A 311 15.90 6.00 9.38
N VAL A 312 15.11 6.67 8.55
CA VAL A 312 14.63 6.07 7.29
C VAL A 312 15.57 6.43 6.14
N ALA A 313 15.49 5.69 5.03
CA ALA A 313 16.20 6.05 3.81
C ALA A 313 15.78 7.44 3.33
N SER A 314 16.72 8.21 2.76
CA SER A 314 16.43 9.54 2.25
C SER A 314 15.25 9.52 1.31
N ARG A 315 14.24 10.35 1.60
CA ARG A 315 13.00 10.49 0.83
C ARG A 315 13.26 10.44 -0.69
N PRO A 316 12.60 9.53 -1.44
CA PRO A 316 12.65 9.57 -2.89
C PRO A 316 12.17 10.94 -3.39
N LYS A 317 12.92 11.56 -4.30
CA LYS A 317 12.41 12.78 -4.95
C LYS A 317 11.13 12.38 -5.69
N PRO A 318 9.99 13.05 -5.45
CA PRO A 318 8.75 12.68 -6.12
C PRO A 318 8.97 12.74 -7.63
N PRO A 319 8.45 11.76 -8.39
CA PRO A 319 8.64 11.71 -9.82
C PRO A 319 8.08 13.00 -10.39
N SER A 320 8.91 13.71 -11.14
CA SER A 320 8.55 15.03 -11.69
C SER A 320 7.47 14.95 -12.79
N LEU A 321 6.96 13.75 -13.07
CA LEU A 321 6.22 13.36 -14.25
C LEU A 321 5.53 12.00 -14.08
N LEU A 322 4.42 11.79 -14.80
CA LEU A 322 3.87 10.46 -15.01
C LEU A 322 4.91 9.57 -15.71
N PRO A 323 5.14 8.33 -15.25
CA PRO A 323 6.06 7.42 -15.92
C PRO A 323 5.61 7.14 -17.36
N ALA A 324 6.54 6.67 -18.20
CA ALA A 324 6.25 6.27 -19.57
C ALA A 324 5.18 5.17 -19.59
N ALA A 325 4.29 5.22 -20.59
CA ALA A 325 3.29 4.18 -20.77
C ALA A 325 3.97 2.93 -21.38
N GLY A 326 3.97 1.83 -20.64
CA GLY A 326 4.14 0.50 -21.22
C GLY A 326 2.84 0.02 -21.88
N PRO A 327 2.89 -0.96 -22.79
CA PRO A 327 1.68 -1.59 -23.29
C PRO A 327 0.94 -2.28 -22.14
N ILE A 328 -0.39 -2.25 -22.16
CA ILE A 328 -1.25 -2.97 -21.21
C ILE A 328 -1.33 -4.44 -21.62
N PRO A 329 -0.93 -5.40 -20.76
CA PRO A 329 -1.18 -6.81 -20.99
C PRO A 329 -2.68 -7.09 -21.02
N LEU A 330 -3.23 -7.32 -22.22
CA LEU A 330 -4.64 -7.61 -22.45
C LEU A 330 -4.81 -9.06 -22.89
N ARG A 331 -5.50 -9.86 -22.09
CA ARG A 331 -5.97 -11.19 -22.46
C ARG A 331 -7.36 -11.08 -23.08
N ILE A 332 -7.56 -11.67 -24.25
CA ILE A 332 -8.88 -11.71 -24.91
C ILE A 332 -9.41 -13.14 -24.85
N LEU A 333 -10.56 -13.33 -24.20
CA LEU A 333 -11.28 -14.61 -24.22
C LEU A 333 -12.22 -14.64 -25.42
N GLY A 334 -12.10 -15.68 -26.22
CA GLY A 334 -12.90 -15.87 -27.43
C GLY A 334 -12.29 -16.93 -28.34
N ASN A 335 -12.82 -17.05 -29.56
CA ASN A 335 -12.29 -17.99 -30.55
C ASN A 335 -10.82 -17.65 -30.89
N PRO A 336 -9.84 -18.56 -30.70
CA PRO A 336 -8.43 -18.28 -30.96
C PRO A 336 -8.13 -17.76 -32.37
N ALA A 337 -8.89 -18.20 -33.38
CA ALA A 337 -8.73 -17.73 -34.77
C ALA A 337 -9.11 -16.25 -34.95
N VAL A 338 -9.96 -15.72 -34.07
CA VAL A 338 -10.48 -14.35 -34.11
C VAL A 338 -9.70 -13.41 -33.19
N VAL A 339 -9.18 -13.91 -32.06
CA VAL A 339 -8.45 -13.13 -31.04
C VAL A 339 -7.33 -12.28 -31.65
N LYS A 340 -6.48 -12.84 -32.51
CA LYS A 340 -5.39 -12.09 -33.16
C LYS A 340 -5.89 -10.91 -34.01
N LYS A 341 -7.02 -11.10 -34.70
CA LYS A 341 -7.64 -10.06 -35.54
C LYS A 341 -8.27 -8.97 -34.69
N LEU A 342 -8.89 -9.32 -33.56
CA LEU A 342 -9.44 -8.35 -32.61
C LEU A 342 -8.31 -7.53 -31.96
N ALA A 343 -7.25 -8.19 -31.50
CA ALA A 343 -6.10 -7.55 -30.86
C ALA A 343 -5.44 -6.50 -31.77
N ALA A 344 -5.34 -6.76 -33.08
CA ALA A 344 -4.80 -5.82 -34.05
C ALA A 344 -5.61 -4.52 -34.21
N GLY A 345 -6.83 -4.48 -33.68
CA GLY A 345 -7.67 -3.29 -33.66
C GLY A 345 -7.42 -2.35 -32.48
N PHE A 346 -6.54 -2.72 -31.54
CA PHE A 346 -6.24 -1.93 -30.35
C PHE A 346 -4.83 -1.35 -30.39
N THR A 347 -4.65 -0.21 -29.72
CA THR A 347 -3.35 0.44 -29.51
C THR A 347 -2.98 0.41 -28.03
N GLY A 348 -1.67 0.45 -27.74
CA GLY A 348 -1.19 0.51 -26.35
C GLY A 348 -1.40 -0.79 -25.56
N ILE A 349 -1.59 -1.92 -26.24
CA ILE A 349 -1.71 -3.25 -25.62
C ILE A 349 -0.55 -4.17 -26.01
N GLU A 350 -0.34 -5.18 -25.17
CA GLU A 350 0.34 -6.41 -25.56
C GLU A 350 -0.63 -7.58 -25.34
N LEU A 351 -0.69 -8.51 -26.29
CA LEU A 351 -1.60 -9.65 -26.19
C LEU A 351 -1.06 -10.63 -25.13
N ALA A 352 -1.77 -10.75 -24.02
CA ALA A 352 -1.38 -11.57 -22.88
C ALA A 352 -2.03 -12.96 -22.92
N GLY A 353 -1.33 -13.92 -22.32
CA GLY A 353 -1.85 -15.27 -22.03
C GLY A 353 -2.66 -15.29 -20.73
N LYS A 354 -2.72 -16.46 -20.09
CA LYS A 354 -3.30 -16.60 -18.75
C LYS A 354 -2.40 -15.99 -17.66
N ASP A 355 -1.12 -15.91 -17.93
CA ASP A 355 -0.11 -15.51 -16.96
C ASP A 355 -0.01 -13.97 -16.92
N ASP A 356 -0.36 -13.39 -15.77
CA ASP A 356 -0.24 -11.96 -15.42
C ASP A 356 -0.91 -10.96 -16.42
N PRO A 357 -2.18 -11.16 -16.82
CA PRO A 357 -2.90 -10.14 -17.58
C PRO A 357 -3.22 -8.95 -16.68
N ALA A 358 -3.00 -7.72 -17.15
CA ALA A 358 -3.51 -6.53 -16.46
C ALA A 358 -5.01 -6.37 -16.67
N LEU A 359 -5.50 -6.76 -17.85
CA LEU A 359 -6.90 -6.77 -18.23
C LEU A 359 -7.28 -8.09 -18.92
N VAL A 360 -8.51 -8.55 -18.67
CA VAL A 360 -9.14 -9.66 -19.38
C VAL A 360 -10.41 -9.15 -20.05
N TRP A 361 -10.47 -9.22 -21.39
CA TRP A 361 -11.68 -8.92 -22.14
C TRP A 361 -12.36 -10.23 -22.57
N ASP A 362 -13.52 -10.49 -21.99
CA ASP A 362 -14.42 -11.53 -22.47
C ASP A 362 -15.23 -11.00 -23.64
N SER A 363 -14.77 -11.32 -24.86
CA SER A 363 -15.39 -10.81 -26.08
C SER A 363 -16.79 -11.37 -26.31
N ALA A 364 -17.13 -12.53 -25.73
CA ALA A 364 -18.46 -13.12 -25.87
C ALA A 364 -19.46 -12.50 -24.88
N ALA A 365 -19.05 -12.29 -23.62
CA ALA A 365 -19.88 -11.62 -22.61
C ALA A 365 -19.93 -10.10 -22.80
N GLY A 366 -18.92 -9.53 -23.48
CA GLY A 366 -18.75 -8.09 -23.61
C GLY A 366 -18.24 -7.43 -22.33
N GLU A 367 -17.47 -8.14 -21.50
CA GLU A 367 -17.02 -7.62 -20.20
C GLU A 367 -15.51 -7.47 -20.14
N VAL A 368 -15.05 -6.36 -19.55
CA VAL A 368 -13.62 -6.14 -19.26
C VAL A 368 -13.41 -6.28 -17.76
N VAL A 369 -12.50 -7.15 -17.37
CA VAL A 369 -12.17 -7.49 -15.98
C VAL A 369 -10.72 -7.11 -15.70
N SER A 370 -10.42 -6.61 -14.51
CA SER A 370 -9.05 -6.33 -14.06
C SER A 370 -8.31 -7.60 -13.63
N SER A 371 -7.00 -7.53 -13.47
CA SER A 371 -6.18 -8.57 -12.84
C SER A 371 -6.64 -8.96 -11.42
N MET A 372 -7.36 -8.05 -10.75
CA MET A 372 -7.91 -8.24 -9.41
C MET A 372 -9.30 -8.89 -9.40
N GLY A 373 -9.84 -9.25 -10.57
CA GLY A 373 -11.16 -9.87 -10.67
C GLY A 373 -12.33 -8.89 -10.58
N ASP A 374 -12.09 -7.56 -10.58
CA ASP A 374 -13.15 -6.57 -10.68
C ASP A 374 -13.64 -6.41 -12.12
N VAL A 375 -14.95 -6.39 -12.34
CA VAL A 375 -15.56 -5.99 -13.63
C VAL A 375 -15.42 -4.48 -13.79
N LEU A 376 -14.61 -4.05 -14.76
CA LEU A 376 -14.32 -2.64 -15.02
C LEU A 376 -15.38 -1.98 -15.90
N ALA A 377 -15.92 -2.71 -16.88
CA ALA A 377 -16.94 -2.20 -17.80
C ALA A 377 -17.73 -3.33 -18.46
N SER A 378 -19.01 -3.08 -18.73
CA SER A 378 -19.88 -3.92 -19.57
C SER A 378 -20.17 -3.23 -20.91
N ILE A 379 -19.73 -3.87 -21.99
CA ILE A 379 -19.72 -3.42 -23.38
C ILE A 379 -20.30 -4.53 -24.27
N PRO A 380 -21.61 -4.80 -24.19
CA PRO A 380 -22.25 -5.79 -25.05
C PRO A 380 -22.26 -5.32 -26.51
N GLY A 381 -22.18 -6.26 -27.44
CA GLY A 381 -22.23 -5.99 -28.88
C GLY A 381 -21.35 -6.95 -29.68
N ASP A 382 -21.34 -6.80 -31.00
CA ASP A 382 -20.40 -7.54 -31.87
C ASP A 382 -18.96 -7.09 -31.58
N PRO A 383 -18.05 -7.99 -31.16
CA PRO A 383 -16.64 -7.66 -30.89
C PRO A 383 -15.89 -7.08 -32.09
N ALA A 384 -16.32 -7.39 -33.32
CA ALA A 384 -15.72 -6.87 -34.54
C ALA A 384 -16.23 -5.48 -34.93
N ALA A 385 -17.37 -5.04 -34.37
CA ALA A 385 -17.95 -3.75 -34.67
C ALA A 385 -17.02 -2.59 -34.24
N ALA A 386 -17.00 -1.53 -35.04
CA ALA A 386 -16.14 -0.37 -34.75
C ALA A 386 -16.49 0.31 -33.42
N GLU A 387 -17.78 0.34 -33.05
CA GLU A 387 -18.24 0.94 -31.79
C GLU A 387 -17.78 0.14 -30.56
N THR A 388 -17.98 -1.18 -30.56
CA THR A 388 -17.49 -2.06 -29.48
C THR A 388 -15.99 -1.91 -29.29
N ARG A 389 -15.21 -1.91 -30.39
CA ARG A 389 -13.76 -1.71 -30.33
C ARG A 389 -13.37 -0.35 -29.77
N ARG A 390 -14.06 0.73 -30.15
CA ARG A 390 -13.81 2.07 -29.58
C ARG A 390 -14.04 2.09 -28.07
N ARG A 391 -15.13 1.51 -27.59
CA ARG A 391 -15.46 1.47 -26.15
C ARG A 391 -14.44 0.64 -25.35
N VAL A 392 -14.02 -0.51 -25.87
CA VAL A 392 -12.97 -1.33 -25.24
C VAL A 392 -11.63 -0.60 -25.25
N GLN A 393 -11.28 0.10 -26.34
CA GLN A 393 -10.08 0.96 -26.38
C GLN A 393 -10.13 2.04 -25.30
N GLY A 394 -11.30 2.66 -25.05
CA GLY A 394 -11.48 3.63 -23.97
C GLY A 394 -11.17 3.06 -22.57
N VAL A 395 -11.54 1.81 -22.30
CA VAL A 395 -11.17 1.10 -21.06
C VAL A 395 -9.66 0.87 -20.98
N VAL A 396 -9.02 0.46 -22.09
CA VAL A 396 -7.57 0.27 -22.17
C VAL A 396 -6.82 1.58 -21.89
N ASP A 397 -7.22 2.66 -22.57
CA ASP A 397 -6.58 3.98 -22.45
C ASP A 397 -6.72 4.53 -21.03
N LYS A 398 -7.90 4.34 -20.44
CA LYS A 398 -8.14 4.66 -19.03
C LYS A 398 -7.23 3.86 -18.12
N TRP A 399 -7.18 2.54 -18.26
CA TRP A 399 -6.38 1.70 -17.37
C TRP A 399 -4.89 2.04 -17.49
N ALA A 400 -4.41 2.35 -18.69
CA ALA A 400 -3.07 2.87 -18.92
C ALA A 400 -2.78 4.17 -18.16
N LEU A 401 -3.74 5.10 -18.12
CA LEU A 401 -3.62 6.30 -17.29
C LEU A 401 -3.64 5.98 -15.79
N VAL A 402 -4.55 5.11 -15.34
CA VAL A 402 -4.67 4.69 -13.93
C VAL A 402 -3.34 4.12 -13.42
N VAL A 403 -2.74 3.17 -14.14
CA VAL A 403 -1.46 2.55 -13.75
C VAL A 403 -0.35 3.60 -13.60
N ARG A 404 -0.26 4.55 -14.54
CA ARG A 404 0.76 5.62 -14.51
C ARG A 404 0.55 6.58 -13.36
N VAL A 405 -0.70 6.94 -13.07
CA VAL A 405 -1.05 7.82 -11.95
C VAL A 405 -0.75 7.13 -10.62
N LYS A 406 -1.10 5.84 -10.47
CA LYS A 406 -0.78 5.07 -9.26
C LYS A 406 0.72 5.03 -9.02
N ALA A 407 1.50 4.72 -10.05
CA ALA A 407 2.97 4.72 -9.96
C ALA A 407 3.52 6.11 -9.57
N ALA A 408 2.96 7.20 -10.11
CA ALA A 408 3.36 8.55 -9.72
C ALA A 408 2.91 8.95 -8.29
N ALA A 409 1.82 8.36 -7.80
CA ALA A 409 1.27 8.65 -6.47
C ALA A 409 1.98 7.89 -5.34
N GLN A 410 2.66 6.76 -5.62
CA GLN A 410 3.34 5.93 -4.61
C GLN A 410 4.30 6.72 -3.72
N ASP A 411 5.07 7.65 -4.29
CA ASP A 411 6.06 8.44 -3.53
C ASP A 411 5.45 9.60 -2.73
N ARG A 412 4.28 10.10 -3.15
CA ARG A 412 3.59 11.23 -2.50
C ARG A 412 2.13 11.31 -2.92
N SER A 413 1.24 10.72 -2.13
CA SER A 413 -0.18 10.63 -2.46
C SER A 413 -1.07 11.60 -1.67
N LEU A 414 -2.10 12.13 -2.34
CA LEU A 414 -3.25 12.72 -1.68
C LEU A 414 -4.15 11.63 -1.10
N THR A 415 -4.72 11.88 0.07
CA THR A 415 -5.66 10.95 0.69
C THR A 415 -7.04 11.18 0.11
N LEU A 416 -7.51 10.27 -0.76
CA LEU A 416 -8.93 10.18 -1.11
C LEU A 416 -9.58 9.18 -0.17
N ALA A 417 -10.89 9.20 0.00
CA ALA A 417 -11.67 8.16 0.64
C ALA A 417 -13.10 8.24 0.12
N VAL A 418 -13.79 7.12 0.15
CA VAL A 418 -15.17 6.99 -0.30
C VAL A 418 -16.04 6.65 0.90
N GLU A 419 -17.13 7.40 1.09
CA GLU A 419 -18.13 7.16 2.12
C GLU A 419 -19.42 6.59 1.46
N PRO A 420 -20.09 5.58 2.06
CA PRO A 420 -19.81 4.99 3.36
C PRO A 420 -18.67 3.94 3.39
N GLY A 421 -18.06 3.58 2.26
CA GLY A 421 -16.88 2.70 2.24
C GLY A 421 -16.62 2.05 0.88
N ASP A 422 -15.59 1.21 0.82
CA ASP A 422 -15.14 0.56 -0.42
C ASP A 422 -16.01 -0.67 -0.76
N ARG A 423 -17.23 -0.41 -1.25
CA ARG A 423 -18.21 -1.43 -1.68
C ARG A 423 -18.68 -1.22 -3.12
N ASP A 424 -19.45 -2.17 -3.64
CA ASP A 424 -20.22 -1.95 -4.87
C ASP A 424 -21.41 -1.02 -4.60
N TYR A 425 -21.60 -0.07 -5.50
CA TYR A 425 -22.67 0.92 -5.44
C TYR A 425 -23.71 0.70 -6.53
N ARG A 426 -24.97 1.00 -6.22
CA ARG A 426 -26.08 0.84 -7.17
C ARG A 426 -26.45 2.17 -7.82
N LYS A 427 -27.07 2.10 -9.00
CA LYS A 427 -27.66 3.27 -9.66
C LYS A 427 -28.48 4.12 -8.68
N GLY A 428 -28.23 5.42 -8.68
CA GLY A 428 -28.96 6.39 -7.85
C GLY A 428 -28.49 6.47 -6.40
N GLU A 429 -27.59 5.58 -5.95
CA GLU A 429 -26.94 5.75 -4.65
C GLU A 429 -26.04 6.99 -4.65
N THR A 430 -25.93 7.62 -3.48
CA THR A 430 -25.00 8.74 -3.27
C THR A 430 -23.69 8.23 -2.71
N VAL A 431 -22.59 8.69 -3.32
CA VAL A 431 -21.22 8.45 -2.89
C VAL A 431 -20.63 9.79 -2.47
N SER A 432 -19.97 9.84 -1.31
CA SER A 432 -19.24 11.04 -0.87
C SER A 432 -17.75 10.77 -0.98
N LEU A 433 -17.06 11.58 -1.80
CA LEU A 433 -15.60 11.57 -1.90
C LEU A 433 -15.04 12.54 -0.88
N ALA A 434 -14.28 12.02 0.08
CA ALA A 434 -13.52 12.81 1.03
C ALA A 434 -12.07 12.92 0.53
N ILE A 435 -11.63 14.14 0.21
CA ILE A 435 -10.25 14.41 -0.20
C ILE A 435 -9.54 15.21 0.89
N GLY A 436 -8.44 14.67 1.41
CA GLY A 436 -7.61 15.29 2.44
C GLY A 436 -6.12 15.16 2.18
N GLY A 437 -5.33 15.59 3.16
CA GLY A 437 -3.86 15.51 3.11
C GLY A 437 -3.18 16.67 2.38
N ASN A 438 -3.92 17.68 1.95
CA ASN A 438 -3.37 18.81 1.22
C ASN A 438 -3.30 20.07 2.12
N SER A 439 -2.10 20.49 2.50
CA SER A 439 -1.94 21.73 3.25
C SER A 439 -1.84 22.93 2.29
N GLY A 440 -2.99 23.45 1.83
CA GLY A 440 -3.07 24.73 1.10
C GLY A 440 -2.46 24.74 -0.31
N THR A 441 -2.95 23.87 -1.19
CA THR A 441 -2.54 23.75 -2.60
C THR A 441 -3.71 24.02 -3.55
N TYR A 442 -3.38 24.37 -4.79
CA TYR A 442 -4.34 24.41 -5.89
C TYR A 442 -4.79 23.00 -6.23
N PHE A 443 -6.08 22.86 -6.51
CA PHE A 443 -6.73 21.56 -6.59
C PHE A 443 -7.49 21.37 -7.91
N THR A 444 -7.46 20.15 -8.45
CA THR A 444 -8.27 19.72 -9.58
C THR A 444 -8.76 18.30 -9.33
N LEU A 445 -10.02 18.02 -9.68
CA LEU A 445 -10.62 16.69 -9.59
C LEU A 445 -11.30 16.36 -10.91
N ILE A 446 -11.02 15.16 -11.42
CA ILE A 446 -11.74 14.55 -12.53
C ILE A 446 -12.18 13.14 -12.15
N ASN A 447 -13.19 12.63 -12.83
CA ASN A 447 -13.53 11.22 -12.86
C ASN A 447 -13.23 10.65 -14.24
N LEU A 448 -12.64 9.46 -14.28
CA LEU A 448 -12.56 8.60 -15.45
C LEU A 448 -13.64 7.52 -15.31
N ALA A 449 -14.77 7.70 -16.00
CA ALA A 449 -15.89 6.75 -15.96
C ALA A 449 -15.50 5.38 -16.52
N ALA A 450 -16.29 4.34 -16.25
CA ALA A 450 -16.02 2.95 -16.64
C ALA A 450 -15.46 2.76 -18.07
N ASP A 451 -15.98 3.47 -19.06
CA ASP A 451 -15.60 3.36 -20.49
C ASP A 451 -14.49 4.34 -20.95
N GLY A 452 -13.89 5.08 -20.02
CA GLY A 452 -12.86 6.08 -20.32
C GLY A 452 -13.41 7.49 -20.57
N THR A 453 -14.72 7.70 -20.40
CA THR A 453 -15.31 9.05 -20.40
C THR A 453 -14.73 9.90 -19.27
N VAL A 454 -14.35 11.14 -19.59
CA VAL A 454 -13.80 12.10 -18.64
C VAL A 454 -14.92 13.00 -18.12
N ASN A 455 -15.09 13.06 -16.81
CA ASN A 455 -15.98 14.02 -16.15
C ASN A 455 -15.14 15.00 -15.34
N TYR A 456 -15.23 16.29 -15.64
CA TYR A 456 -14.52 17.34 -14.93
C TYR A 456 -15.31 17.79 -13.72
N LEU A 457 -14.78 17.57 -12.51
CA LEU A 457 -15.54 17.71 -11.26
C LEU A 457 -15.13 18.92 -10.42
N TYR A 458 -13.90 19.44 -10.60
CA TYR A 458 -13.42 20.58 -9.84
C TYR A 458 -12.22 21.31 -10.48
N PRO A 459 -12.16 22.65 -10.39
CA PRO A 459 -13.23 23.55 -9.90
C PRO A 459 -14.34 23.74 -10.92
N LEU A 460 -15.60 23.78 -10.47
CA LEU A 460 -16.75 24.10 -11.30
C LEU A 460 -17.19 25.56 -11.12
N ALA A 461 -17.33 26.27 -12.26
CA ALA A 461 -17.77 27.66 -12.27
C ALA A 461 -19.19 27.82 -11.69
N GLU A 462 -20.08 26.87 -11.98
CA GLU A 462 -21.48 26.86 -11.53
C GLU A 462 -21.63 26.75 -10.01
N ARG A 463 -20.65 26.11 -9.35
CA ARG A 463 -20.61 25.95 -7.89
C ARG A 463 -19.83 27.07 -7.20
N ASN A 464 -19.24 27.98 -7.99
CA ASN A 464 -18.30 29.00 -7.51
C ASN A 464 -17.18 28.39 -6.65
N ASP A 465 -16.65 27.24 -7.11
CA ASP A 465 -15.61 26.51 -6.38
C ASP A 465 -14.34 27.37 -6.26
N PRO A 466 -13.71 27.42 -5.06
CA PRO A 466 -12.43 28.10 -4.92
C PRO A 466 -11.33 27.40 -5.72
N ALA A 467 -10.22 28.08 -6.00
CA ALA A 467 -9.09 27.45 -6.67
C ALA A 467 -8.27 26.50 -5.75
N GLN A 468 -8.47 26.62 -4.43
CA GLN A 468 -7.80 25.86 -3.38
C GLN A 468 -8.87 25.30 -2.43
N ILE A 469 -8.68 24.07 -1.94
CA ILE A 469 -9.56 23.53 -0.90
C ILE A 469 -9.09 23.98 0.51
N PRO A 470 -10.02 24.21 1.46
CA PRO A 470 -9.71 24.73 2.79
C PRO A 470 -8.70 23.86 3.56
N ARG A 471 -7.86 24.49 4.39
CA ARG A 471 -6.98 23.78 5.32
C ARG A 471 -7.82 23.11 6.42
N GLY A 472 -7.47 21.88 6.79
CA GLY A 472 -7.90 21.28 8.06
C GLY A 472 -9.03 20.24 8.02
N GLY A 473 -9.41 19.68 6.87
CA GLY A 473 -10.34 18.53 6.86
C GLY A 473 -11.06 18.38 5.54
N PRO A 474 -11.55 17.17 5.20
CA PRO A 474 -11.61 16.78 3.81
C PRO A 474 -12.63 17.60 3.04
N TYR A 475 -12.23 18.03 1.83
CA TYR A 475 -13.18 18.49 0.84
C TYR A 475 -14.08 17.31 0.51
N ARG A 476 -15.39 17.49 0.72
CA ARG A 476 -16.39 16.47 0.44
C ARG A 476 -17.16 16.81 -0.82
N LEU A 477 -17.21 15.84 -1.73
CA LEU A 477 -18.02 15.91 -2.92
C LEU A 477 -19.01 14.76 -2.94
N ALA A 478 -20.29 15.07 -2.79
CA ALA A 478 -21.37 14.12 -3.01
C ALA A 478 -21.65 13.97 -4.50
N LEU A 479 -21.73 12.72 -4.96
CA LEU A 479 -22.00 12.33 -6.34
C LEU A 479 -23.10 11.27 -6.35
N THR A 480 -23.90 11.27 -7.41
CA THR A 480 -24.89 10.22 -7.65
C THR A 480 -24.34 9.22 -8.66
N VAL A 481 -24.52 7.93 -8.41
CA VAL A 481 -24.09 6.86 -9.31
C VAL A 481 -25.01 6.81 -10.54
N GLU A 482 -24.42 7.08 -11.71
CA GLU A 482 -25.07 7.09 -13.01
C GLU A 482 -24.27 6.27 -14.04
N PRO A 483 -24.88 5.85 -15.17
CA PRO A 483 -24.16 5.17 -16.25
C PRO A 483 -23.02 6.03 -16.84
N PRO A 484 -21.97 5.39 -17.41
CA PRO A 484 -21.78 3.95 -17.54
C PRO A 484 -21.37 3.29 -16.22
N PHE A 485 -21.95 2.12 -15.93
CA PHE A 485 -21.60 1.35 -14.73
C PHE A 485 -20.32 0.55 -14.92
N GLY A 486 -19.67 0.25 -13.79
CA GLY A 486 -18.38 -0.42 -13.73
C GLY A 486 -17.48 0.31 -12.75
N ALA A 487 -16.17 0.34 -13.06
CA ALA A 487 -15.17 0.93 -12.18
C ALA A 487 -14.90 2.38 -12.58
N ASP A 488 -15.36 3.38 -11.85
CA ASP A 488 -14.99 4.78 -12.01
C ASP A 488 -13.68 5.07 -11.28
N HIS A 489 -12.86 6.00 -11.77
CA HIS A 489 -11.61 6.37 -11.11
C HIS A 489 -11.52 7.88 -10.92
N PHE A 490 -11.58 8.30 -9.66
CA PHE A 490 -11.46 9.69 -9.28
C PHE A 490 -9.99 10.06 -9.15
N LEU A 491 -9.56 11.04 -9.94
CA LEU A 491 -8.20 11.55 -9.96
C LEU A 491 -8.16 12.97 -9.41
N ALA A 492 -7.54 13.11 -8.25
CA ALA A 492 -7.22 14.37 -7.61
C ALA A 492 -5.78 14.78 -7.91
N ILE A 493 -5.59 16.06 -8.21
CA ILE A 493 -4.28 16.64 -8.51
C ILE A 493 -4.11 17.87 -7.62
N ALA A 494 -3.03 17.90 -6.85
CA ALA A 494 -2.63 19.06 -6.06
C ALA A 494 -1.31 19.64 -6.56
N SER A 495 -1.23 20.97 -6.58
CA SER A 495 -0.03 21.72 -6.97
C SER A 495 0.15 22.95 -6.09
N PRO A 496 1.39 23.37 -5.78
CA PRO A 496 1.63 24.66 -5.13
C PRO A 496 1.35 25.87 -6.04
N LYS A 497 1.12 25.65 -7.34
CA LYS A 497 0.84 26.70 -8.33
C LYS A 497 -0.54 26.53 -8.98
N PRO A 498 -1.18 27.62 -9.44
CA PRO A 498 -2.43 27.52 -10.18
C PRO A 498 -2.29 26.62 -11.43
N MET A 499 -3.29 25.78 -11.67
CA MET A 499 -3.32 24.84 -12.81
C MET A 499 -4.30 25.29 -13.90
N THR A 500 -4.51 26.61 -14.08
CA THR A 500 -5.58 27.15 -14.94
C THR A 500 -5.55 26.65 -16.39
N ALA A 501 -4.37 26.50 -16.98
CA ALA A 501 -4.25 25.98 -18.35
C ALA A 501 -4.65 24.49 -18.43
N LEU A 502 -4.21 23.67 -17.47
CA LEU A 502 -4.62 22.27 -17.38
C LEU A 502 -6.13 22.16 -17.12
N GLN A 503 -6.67 22.93 -16.17
CA GLN A 503 -8.09 22.95 -15.82
C GLN A 503 -8.97 23.28 -17.03
N ARG A 504 -8.63 24.32 -17.80
CA ARG A 504 -9.34 24.66 -19.04
C ARG A 504 -9.31 23.51 -20.05
N ASP A 505 -8.15 22.89 -20.25
CA ASP A 505 -8.00 21.83 -21.24
C ASP A 505 -8.70 20.54 -20.81
N LEU A 506 -8.73 20.23 -19.51
CA LEU A 506 -9.51 19.12 -18.94
C LEU A 506 -11.02 19.37 -19.03
N ALA A 507 -11.49 20.59 -18.73
CA ALA A 507 -12.89 20.95 -18.88
C ALA A 507 -13.37 20.82 -20.33
N ALA A 508 -12.49 21.03 -21.33
CA ALA A 508 -12.81 20.80 -22.74
C ALA A 508 -12.98 19.31 -23.11
N LEU A 509 -12.53 18.38 -22.26
CA LEU A 509 -12.72 16.94 -22.41
C LEU A 509 -13.96 16.40 -21.69
N ASP A 510 -14.68 17.25 -20.95
CA ASP A 510 -15.86 16.85 -20.19
C ASP A 510 -16.91 16.13 -21.07
N GLY A 511 -17.36 14.96 -20.61
CA GLY A 511 -18.30 14.08 -21.30
C GLY A 511 -17.72 13.31 -22.51
N LYS A 512 -16.40 13.32 -22.74
CA LYS A 512 -15.77 12.65 -23.90
C LYS A 512 -14.94 11.43 -23.48
N PRO A 513 -14.91 10.35 -24.29
CA PRO A 513 -14.03 9.19 -24.07
C PRO A 513 -12.58 9.53 -24.42
N ALA A 514 -11.91 10.25 -23.53
CA ALA A 514 -10.65 10.94 -23.82
C ALA A 514 -9.55 10.71 -22.76
N ALA A 515 -9.51 9.51 -22.16
CA ALA A 515 -8.56 9.18 -21.11
C ALA A 515 -7.09 9.23 -21.59
N ALA A 516 -6.81 8.87 -22.85
CA ALA A 516 -5.47 9.00 -23.44
C ALA A 516 -5.03 10.46 -23.56
N GLU A 517 -5.94 11.36 -23.92
CA GLU A 517 -5.72 12.80 -24.01
C GLU A 517 -5.45 13.39 -22.62
N VAL A 518 -6.17 12.95 -21.57
CA VAL A 518 -5.87 13.36 -20.19
C VAL A 518 -4.42 13.04 -19.85
N ALA A 519 -3.94 11.84 -20.17
CA ALA A 519 -2.55 11.45 -19.90
C ALA A 519 -1.54 12.37 -20.61
N THR A 520 -1.86 12.79 -21.84
CA THR A 520 -1.07 13.75 -22.62
C THR A 520 -1.09 15.14 -21.99
N LEU A 521 -2.25 15.61 -21.53
CA LEU A 521 -2.41 16.91 -20.87
C LEU A 521 -1.65 16.97 -19.55
N LEU A 522 -1.73 15.92 -18.73
CA LEU A 522 -1.01 15.83 -17.45
C LEU A 522 0.50 15.88 -17.69
N THR A 523 1.00 15.11 -18.67
CA THR A 523 2.41 15.14 -19.06
C THR A 523 2.80 16.55 -19.51
N ARG A 524 2.07 17.14 -20.45
CA ARG A 524 2.35 18.47 -21.00
C ARG A 524 2.41 19.57 -19.94
N HIS A 525 1.42 19.59 -19.04
CA HIS A 525 1.24 20.71 -18.12
C HIS A 525 2.00 20.54 -16.80
N LEU A 526 2.21 19.32 -16.34
CA LEU A 526 2.78 19.05 -15.01
C LEU A 526 4.26 18.69 -15.04
N THR A 527 4.86 18.51 -16.24
CA THR A 527 6.31 18.25 -16.37
C THR A 527 7.14 19.24 -15.56
N GLY A 528 7.96 18.71 -14.64
CA GLY A 528 8.90 19.52 -13.87
C GLY A 528 8.26 20.33 -12.74
N GLN A 529 6.97 20.13 -12.46
CA GLN A 529 6.27 20.75 -11.34
C GLN A 529 6.15 19.76 -10.17
N PRO A 530 6.31 20.21 -8.91
CA PRO A 530 5.98 19.40 -7.75
C PRO A 530 4.46 19.24 -7.68
N VAL A 531 3.97 18.04 -7.94
CA VAL A 531 2.54 17.70 -7.87
C VAL A 531 2.33 16.48 -6.98
N GLU A 532 1.15 16.41 -6.38
CA GLU A 532 0.69 15.23 -5.65
C GLU A 532 -0.53 14.69 -6.39
N PHE A 533 -0.56 13.37 -6.58
CA PHE A 533 -1.69 12.67 -7.16
C PHE A 533 -2.42 11.88 -6.10
N GLY A 534 -3.74 11.87 -6.16
CA GLY A 534 -4.56 10.90 -5.44
C GLY A 534 -5.51 10.25 -6.41
N ILE A 535 -5.65 8.94 -6.31
CA ILE A 535 -6.55 8.17 -7.16
C ILE A 535 -7.38 7.18 -6.33
N HIS A 536 -8.65 7.04 -6.68
CA HIS A 536 -9.56 6.14 -6.00
C HIS A 536 -10.55 5.50 -6.99
N GLY A 537 -10.57 4.17 -7.04
CA GLY A 537 -11.57 3.40 -7.77
C GLY A 537 -12.92 3.37 -7.01
N VAL A 538 -14.04 3.55 -7.70
CA VAL A 538 -15.40 3.34 -7.18
C VAL A 538 -16.13 2.42 -8.13
N TYR A 539 -16.70 1.35 -7.59
CA TYR A 539 -17.29 0.28 -8.39
C TYR A 539 -18.82 0.36 -8.31
N SER A 540 -19.47 0.22 -9.46
CA SER A 540 -20.90 0.42 -9.59
C SER A 540 -21.58 -0.61 -10.47
N THR A 541 -22.84 -0.91 -10.15
CA THR A 541 -23.69 -1.86 -10.87
C THR A 541 -25.03 -1.22 -11.23
N ALA A 542 -25.64 -1.72 -12.32
CA ALA A 542 -26.99 -1.31 -12.72
C ALA A 542 -28.09 -1.82 -11.78
N ARG A 543 -27.81 -2.89 -11.01
CA ARG A 543 -28.76 -3.61 -10.15
C ARG A 543 -28.36 -3.52 -8.69
#